data_AF-A0A661F261-F1
#
_entry.id   AF-A0A661F261-F1
#
_cell.length_a   1.000
_cell.length_b   1.000
_cell.length_c   1.000
_cell.angle_alpha   90.00
_cell.angle_beta   90.00
_cell.angle_gamma   90.00
#
_symmetry.space_group_name_H-M   'P 1'
#
loop_
_entity.id
_entity.type
_entity.pdbx_description
1 polymer ?
#
loop_
_entity_poly.entity_id
_entity_poly.type
_entity_poly.pdbx_seq_one_letter_code
_entity_poly.pdbx_strand_id
1 'polypeptide(L)'
;MKLKKHNISARLLIVLVVFMTSSLLIAGEAFMLISQEEYMQQLGHEDINKQVKPRTRSFFSTNPNAPHISVNLPAMTSELYSPIKIDINFAASDDANIQIESLEVLYGWLNLDITDRIKQHAQISHDGITADNVNLPIGKHNITIKIKDTKQRISEKKISFEVLESDL
;
A
#
# COMPACT_ATOMS: atom_id res chain seq x y z
N MET A 1 -39.57 -37.06 -62.92
CA MET A 1 -40.83 -37.54 -62.31
C MET A 1 -40.96 -36.90 -60.94
N LYS A 2 -42.12 -36.30 -60.63
CA LYS A 2 -42.40 -35.40 -59.49
C LYS A 2 -42.86 -36.19 -58.25
N LEU A 3 -42.76 -35.52 -57.08
CA LEU A 3 -43.55 -35.70 -55.83
C LEU A 3 -43.08 -36.83 -54.86
N LYS A 4 -43.07 -36.71 -53.52
CA LYS A 4 -43.54 -35.68 -52.56
C LYS A 4 -43.13 -36.08 -51.11
N LYS A 5 -42.87 -35.08 -50.24
CA LYS A 5 -43.15 -34.91 -48.78
C LYS A 5 -42.94 -36.07 -47.79
N HIS A 6 -42.47 -35.90 -46.54
CA HIS A 6 -42.80 -34.93 -45.47
C HIS A 6 -41.64 -34.99 -44.42
N ASN A 7 -41.01 -33.89 -44.00
CA ASN A 7 -41.32 -33.06 -42.82
C ASN A 7 -40.95 -33.63 -41.42
N ILE A 8 -40.16 -32.82 -40.68
CA ILE A 8 -40.25 -32.49 -39.24
C ILE A 8 -39.34 -33.25 -38.21
N SER A 9 -38.32 -32.51 -37.75
CA SER A 9 -37.76 -32.34 -36.39
C SER A 9 -37.27 -33.52 -35.52
N ALA A 10 -35.98 -33.47 -35.17
CA ALA A 10 -35.44 -33.71 -33.82
C ALA A 10 -33.98 -33.23 -33.80
N ARG A 11 -33.71 -31.94 -33.55
CA ARG A 11 -33.23 -31.41 -32.27
C ARG A 11 -32.20 -32.29 -31.53
N LEU A 12 -31.05 -31.65 -31.29
CA LEU A 12 -30.20 -31.79 -30.11
C LEU A 12 -29.14 -32.91 -30.13
N LEU A 13 -27.92 -32.54 -30.54
CA LEU A 13 -26.74 -33.11 -29.88
C LEU A 13 -25.73 -31.99 -29.64
N ILE A 14 -25.78 -31.51 -28.40
CA ILE A 14 -24.87 -30.57 -27.77
C ILE A 14 -23.51 -31.27 -27.66
N VAL A 15 -22.49 -30.75 -28.35
CA VAL A 15 -21.09 -31.02 -27.98
C VAL A 15 -20.57 -29.77 -27.31
N LEU A 16 -20.69 -29.79 -25.99
CA LEU A 16 -20.22 -28.80 -25.04
C LEU A 16 -18.68 -28.86 -25.03
N VAL A 17 -18.00 -28.04 -25.84
CA VAL A 17 -16.56 -27.81 -25.69
C VAL A 17 -16.40 -26.93 -24.45
N VAL A 18 -16.09 -27.57 -23.32
CA VAL A 18 -15.75 -26.90 -22.08
C VAL A 18 -14.45 -26.12 -22.30
N PHE A 19 -14.59 -24.81 -22.48
CA PHE A 19 -13.52 -23.85 -22.23
C PHE A 19 -13.20 -23.89 -20.73
N MET A 20 -12.36 -24.83 -20.31
CA MET A 20 -11.79 -24.82 -18.97
C MET A 20 -10.62 -23.83 -19.00
N THR A 21 -10.92 -22.55 -19.09
CA THR A 21 -9.94 -21.51 -18.78
C THR A 21 -9.73 -21.57 -17.27
N SER A 22 -8.69 -22.28 -16.85
CA SER A 22 -8.18 -22.18 -15.49
C SER A 22 -7.79 -20.73 -15.26
N SER A 23 -8.63 -19.98 -14.55
CA SER A 23 -8.25 -18.67 -14.02
C SER A 23 -7.12 -18.91 -13.03
N LEU A 24 -5.88 -18.68 -13.47
CA LEU A 24 -4.75 -18.59 -12.57
C LEU A 24 -4.98 -17.31 -11.77
N LEU A 25 -5.53 -17.45 -10.56
CA LEU A 25 -5.51 -16.38 -9.58
C LEU A 25 -4.03 -16.17 -9.26
N ILE A 26 -3.43 -15.16 -9.89
CA ILE A 26 -2.16 -14.61 -9.44
C ILE A 26 -2.49 -13.93 -8.10
N ALA A 27 -2.47 -14.71 -7.02
CA ALA A 27 -2.32 -14.14 -5.69
C ALA A 27 -1.00 -13.37 -5.75
N GLY A 28 -1.07 -12.04 -5.65
CA GLY A 28 0.13 -11.20 -5.71
C GLY A 28 1.16 -11.71 -4.71
N GLU A 29 2.38 -11.92 -5.15
CA GLU A 29 3.46 -12.40 -4.30
C GLU A 29 3.66 -11.42 -3.14
N ALA A 30 3.63 -11.92 -1.91
CA ALA A 30 3.88 -11.09 -0.74
C ALA A 30 5.31 -10.55 -0.80
N PHE A 31 5.46 -9.23 -0.74
CA PHE A 31 6.78 -8.61 -0.81
C PHE A 31 7.23 -8.16 0.57
N MET A 32 8.51 -8.38 0.87
CA MET A 32 9.09 -7.99 2.14
C MET A 32 9.42 -6.49 2.11
N LEU A 33 8.71 -5.70 2.91
CA LEU A 33 8.96 -4.25 2.95
C LEU A 33 10.26 -3.93 3.72
N ILE A 34 10.48 -4.64 4.82
CA ILE A 34 11.63 -4.52 5.71
C ILE A 34 12.08 -5.93 6.11
N SER A 35 13.39 -6.18 6.10
CA SER A 35 13.93 -7.46 6.55
C SER A 35 13.92 -7.59 8.07
N GLN A 36 13.95 -8.82 8.59
CA GLN A 36 14.08 -9.05 10.04
C GLN A 36 15.33 -8.37 10.60
N GLU A 37 16.45 -8.41 9.89
CA GLU A 37 17.72 -7.81 10.32
C GLU A 37 17.62 -6.28 10.41
N GLU A 38 17.04 -5.64 9.40
CA GLU A 38 16.79 -4.19 9.38
C GLU A 38 15.87 -3.77 10.53
N TYR A 39 14.86 -4.59 10.83
CA TYR A 39 13.99 -4.36 11.97
C TYR A 39 14.72 -4.48 13.31
N MET A 40 15.56 -5.51 13.49
CA MET A 40 16.35 -5.67 14.71
C MET A 40 17.36 -4.52 14.91
N GLN A 41 17.97 -4.02 13.82
CA GLN A 41 18.83 -2.84 13.87
C GLN A 41 18.06 -1.62 14.39
N GLN A 42 16.84 -1.40 13.91
CA GLN A 42 15.99 -0.29 14.37
C GLN A 42 15.70 -0.36 15.87
N LEU A 43 15.37 -1.55 16.38
CA LEU A 43 15.12 -1.76 17.82
C LEU A 43 16.37 -1.44 18.66
N GLY A 44 17.55 -1.87 18.21
CA GLY A 44 18.82 -1.57 18.89
C GLY A 44 19.12 -0.07 19.01
N HIS A 45 18.60 0.75 18.09
CA HIS A 45 18.79 2.20 18.09
C HIS A 45 17.62 2.99 18.71
N GLU A 46 16.43 2.41 18.83
CA GLU A 46 15.28 3.05 19.48
C GLU A 46 15.55 3.30 20.97
N ASP A 47 16.11 2.32 21.68
CA ASP A 47 16.33 2.41 23.13
C ASP A 47 17.39 3.46 23.52
N ILE A 48 18.33 3.76 22.62
CA ILE A 48 19.35 4.80 22.82
C ILE A 48 18.72 6.20 22.70
N ASN A 49 17.71 6.38 21.85
CA ASN A 49 17.14 7.68 21.53
C ASN A 49 16.00 8.12 22.48
N LYS A 50 15.41 7.20 23.25
CA LYS A 50 14.40 7.52 24.30
C LYS A 50 14.92 8.49 25.39
N GLN A 51 16.24 8.62 25.54
CA GLN A 51 16.89 9.48 26.54
C GLN A 51 17.06 10.94 26.07
N VAL A 52 16.97 11.23 24.77
CA VAL A 52 17.08 12.58 24.23
C VAL A 52 15.67 13.10 23.98
N LYS A 53 15.10 13.86 24.92
CA LYS A 53 13.84 14.59 24.66
C LYS A 53 14.04 15.43 23.39
N PRO A 54 13.41 15.11 22.24
CA PRO A 54 13.59 15.91 21.05
C PRO A 54 12.92 17.26 21.34
N ARG A 55 13.76 18.28 21.51
CA ARG A 55 13.31 19.67 21.54
C ARG A 55 13.11 20.09 20.09
N THR A 56 12.13 19.52 19.41
CA THR A 56 11.76 19.96 18.07
C THR A 56 10.93 21.22 18.20
N ARG A 57 11.57 22.37 17.96
CA ARG A 57 10.85 23.50 17.38
C ARG A 57 10.30 23.03 16.05
N SER A 58 9.03 22.65 16.00
CA SER A 58 8.32 22.49 14.74
C SER A 58 8.33 23.85 14.04
N PHE A 59 9.20 24.00 13.03
CA PHE A 59 9.15 25.10 12.07
C PHE A 59 8.28 24.73 10.87
N PHE A 60 7.45 23.70 10.97
CA PHE A 60 6.36 23.50 10.03
C PHE A 60 5.26 24.46 10.44
N SER A 61 5.25 25.63 9.82
CA SER A 61 3.98 26.36 9.63
C SER A 61 3.03 25.35 8.99
N THR A 62 1.98 24.95 9.71
CA THR A 62 0.89 24.14 9.16
C THR A 62 0.28 24.96 8.03
N ASN A 63 0.84 24.85 6.83
CA ASN A 63 0.30 25.52 5.67
C ASN A 63 -1.04 24.82 5.39
N PRO A 64 -2.18 25.51 5.61
CA PRO A 64 -3.48 24.87 5.47
C PRO A 64 -3.74 24.38 4.04
N ASN A 65 -2.98 24.89 3.07
CA ASN A 65 -3.08 24.50 1.68
C ASN A 65 -2.05 23.44 1.28
N ALA A 66 -1.25 22.91 2.21
CA ALA A 66 -0.33 21.81 1.90
C ALA A 66 -1.12 20.52 1.58
N PRO A 67 -0.53 19.58 0.83
CA PRO A 67 -1.19 18.32 0.49
C PRO A 67 -1.72 17.55 1.69
N HIS A 68 -2.99 17.17 1.69
CA HIS A 68 -3.52 16.33 2.74
C HIS A 68 -3.14 14.85 2.50
N ILE A 69 -2.71 14.16 3.56
CA ILE A 69 -2.41 12.72 3.55
C ILE A 69 -3.36 12.03 4.52
N SER A 70 -4.21 11.15 3.99
CA SER A 70 -5.13 10.30 4.77
C SER A 70 -4.71 8.85 4.70
N VAL A 71 -4.82 8.13 5.82
CA VAL A 71 -4.50 6.70 5.91
C VAL A 71 -5.80 5.94 6.05
N ASN A 72 -6.15 5.14 5.05
CA ASN A 72 -7.34 4.30 5.09
C ASN A 72 -7.02 2.93 5.69
N LEU A 73 -5.87 2.35 5.30
CA LEU A 73 -5.37 1.07 5.80
C LEU A 73 -3.86 1.14 6.11
N PRO A 74 -3.37 0.45 7.16
CA PRO A 74 -4.14 -0.38 8.08
C PRO A 74 -5.04 0.44 9.02
N ALA A 75 -6.11 -0.16 9.55
CA ALA A 75 -6.93 0.49 10.55
C ALA A 75 -6.17 0.52 11.89
N MET A 76 -6.01 1.71 12.48
CA MET A 76 -5.17 1.91 13.68
C MET A 76 -5.69 1.20 14.94
N THR A 77 -6.92 0.68 14.92
CA THR A 77 -7.60 0.06 16.07
C THR A 77 -7.78 -1.45 15.93
N SER A 78 -7.38 -2.05 14.81
CA SER A 78 -7.51 -3.49 14.58
C SER A 78 -6.20 -4.20 14.82
N GLU A 79 -6.28 -5.45 15.26
CA GLU A 79 -5.16 -6.39 15.22
C GLU A 79 -4.73 -6.59 13.76
N LEU A 80 -3.42 -6.52 13.51
CA LEU A 80 -2.84 -6.66 12.18
C LEU A 80 -1.94 -7.88 12.14
N TYR A 81 -2.13 -8.71 11.12
CA TYR A 81 -1.31 -9.90 10.87
C TYR A 81 -0.70 -9.78 9.48
N SER A 82 0.56 -10.15 9.36
CA SER A 82 1.26 -10.13 8.07
C SER A 82 0.78 -11.30 7.18
N PRO A 83 0.62 -11.11 5.86
CA PRO A 83 0.80 -9.88 5.10
C PRO A 83 -0.38 -8.91 5.21
N ILE A 84 -0.08 -7.60 5.25
CA ILE A 84 -1.09 -6.54 5.38
C ILE A 84 -1.34 -5.80 4.05
N LYS A 85 -2.43 -5.05 4.02
CA LYS A 85 -2.71 -4.05 2.98
C LYS A 85 -2.43 -2.65 3.52
N ILE A 86 -1.79 -1.82 2.70
CA ILE A 86 -1.58 -0.39 2.95
C ILE A 86 -2.38 0.39 1.91
N ASP A 87 -3.17 1.35 2.36
CA ASP A 87 -3.94 2.24 1.50
C ASP A 87 -3.90 3.66 2.06
N ILE A 88 -3.31 4.56 1.30
CA ILE A 88 -3.03 5.95 1.69
C ILE A 88 -3.52 6.84 0.56
N ASN A 89 -4.30 7.87 0.89
CA ASN A 89 -4.79 8.85 -0.06
C ASN A 89 -4.06 10.19 0.07
N PHE A 90 -3.88 10.82 -1.08
CA PHE A 90 -3.39 12.18 -1.21
C PHE A 90 -4.50 13.08 -1.73
N ALA A 91 -4.59 14.30 -1.20
CA ALA A 91 -5.43 15.35 -1.75
C ALA A 91 -4.64 16.66 -1.80
N ALA A 92 -4.41 17.19 -2.99
CA ALA A 92 -3.87 18.53 -3.15
C ALA A 92 -4.94 19.59 -2.84
N SER A 93 -4.53 20.84 -2.61
CA SER A 93 -5.48 21.96 -2.66
C SER A 93 -5.92 22.22 -4.10
N ASP A 94 -7.10 22.83 -4.27
CA ASP A 94 -7.73 23.13 -5.57
C ASP A 94 -6.84 23.86 -6.59
N ASP A 95 -5.78 24.51 -6.11
CA ASP A 95 -4.86 25.32 -6.90
C ASP A 95 -3.53 24.63 -7.27
N ALA A 96 -3.37 23.34 -6.96
CA ALA A 96 -2.16 22.57 -7.23
C ALA A 96 -2.44 21.09 -7.49
N ASN A 97 -1.42 20.37 -7.96
CA ASN A 97 -1.47 18.92 -8.15
C ASN A 97 -0.37 18.24 -7.33
N ILE A 98 -0.59 16.98 -6.95
CA ILE A 98 0.43 16.16 -6.27
C ILE A 98 1.60 15.87 -7.22
N GLN A 99 2.82 16.06 -6.73
CA GLN A 99 4.06 15.69 -7.43
C GLN A 99 4.53 14.31 -6.98
N ILE A 100 4.17 13.27 -7.72
CA ILE A 100 4.50 11.87 -7.37
C ILE A 100 6.02 11.68 -7.27
N GLU A 101 6.80 12.39 -8.10
CA GLU A 101 8.25 12.35 -8.09
C GLU A 101 8.88 12.81 -6.76
N SER A 102 8.12 13.57 -5.96
CA SER A 102 8.56 14.08 -4.65
C SER A 102 8.24 13.13 -3.49
N LEU A 103 7.64 11.97 -3.78
CA LEU A 103 7.28 10.99 -2.76
C LEU A 103 8.53 10.45 -2.06
N GLU A 104 8.52 10.51 -0.74
CA GLU A 104 9.51 9.93 0.15
C GLU A 104 8.79 9.09 1.21
N VAL A 105 9.20 7.83 1.35
CA VAL A 105 8.68 6.91 2.36
C VAL A 105 9.83 6.42 3.22
N LEU A 106 9.79 6.79 4.50
CA LEU A 106 10.83 6.49 5.48
C LEU A 106 10.32 5.51 6.52
N TYR A 107 11.17 4.58 6.93
CA TYR A 107 10.88 3.58 7.93
C TYR A 107 11.68 3.77 9.23
N GLY A 108 10.97 3.64 10.34
CA GLY A 108 11.54 3.56 11.67
C GLY A 108 12.19 4.85 12.16
N TRP A 109 12.99 4.73 13.20
CA TRP A 109 13.69 5.83 13.88
C TRP A 109 14.94 6.29 13.13
N LEU A 110 15.58 5.38 12.40
CA LEU A 110 16.74 5.70 11.57
C LEU A 110 16.35 6.36 10.25
N ASN A 111 15.06 6.57 9.98
CA ASN A 111 14.55 7.09 8.71
C ASN A 111 15.13 6.32 7.51
N LEU A 112 15.07 4.99 7.57
CA LEU A 112 15.51 4.14 6.46
C LEU A 112 14.63 4.42 5.25
N ASP A 113 15.22 4.88 4.15
CA ASP A 113 14.48 5.16 2.93
C ASP A 113 14.03 3.84 2.27
N ILE A 114 12.71 3.66 2.17
CA ILE A 114 12.07 2.51 1.52
C ILE A 114 11.27 2.92 0.29
N THR A 115 11.46 4.15 -0.20
CA THR A 115 10.72 4.71 -1.33
C THR A 115 10.81 3.82 -2.57
N ASP A 116 12.00 3.31 -2.89
CA ASP A 116 12.19 2.47 -4.06
C ASP A 116 11.49 1.11 -3.93
N ARG A 117 11.44 0.54 -2.71
CA ARG A 117 10.69 -0.71 -2.45
C ARG A 117 9.19 -0.49 -2.65
N ILE A 118 8.68 0.64 -2.18
CA ILE A 118 7.28 1.03 -2.40
C ILE A 118 7.02 1.22 -3.90
N LYS A 119 7.88 1.92 -4.63
CA LYS A 119 7.74 2.13 -6.08
C LYS A 119 7.75 0.83 -6.89
N GLN A 120 8.45 -0.20 -6.43
CA GLN A 120 8.54 -1.49 -7.10
C GLN A 120 7.29 -2.37 -6.90
N HIS A 121 6.64 -2.27 -5.75
CA HIS A 121 5.59 -3.22 -5.35
C HIS A 121 4.21 -2.60 -5.09
N ALA A 122 4.11 -1.29 -4.95
CA ALA A 122 2.87 -0.57 -4.72
C ALA A 122 2.36 0.11 -5.99
N GLN A 123 1.04 0.27 -6.09
CA GLN A 123 0.40 1.13 -7.06
C GLN A 123 0.47 2.57 -6.53
N ILE A 124 1.11 3.47 -7.29
CA ILE A 124 1.28 4.87 -6.92
C ILE A 124 0.60 5.74 -7.97
N SER A 125 -0.21 6.69 -7.51
CA SER A 125 -0.93 7.64 -8.36
C SER A 125 -0.99 9.02 -7.70
N HIS A 126 -1.62 9.99 -8.38
CA HIS A 126 -1.87 11.31 -7.79
C HIS A 126 -2.86 11.25 -6.63
N ASP A 127 -3.70 10.20 -6.58
CA ASP A 127 -4.73 10.03 -5.56
C ASP A 127 -4.20 9.30 -4.31
N GLY A 128 -3.05 8.63 -4.40
CA GLY A 128 -2.56 7.82 -3.29
C GLY A 128 -1.55 6.73 -3.61
N ILE A 129 -1.30 5.90 -2.59
CA ILE A 129 -0.48 4.69 -2.63
C ILE A 129 -1.35 3.52 -2.15
N THR A 130 -1.41 2.47 -2.94
CA THR A 130 -2.01 1.19 -2.55
C THR A 130 -0.98 0.08 -2.70
N ALA A 131 -0.67 -0.59 -1.59
CA ALA A 131 0.23 -1.74 -1.58
C ALA A 131 -0.52 -2.94 -0.98
N ASP A 132 -0.67 -4.00 -1.76
CA ASP A 132 -1.25 -5.26 -1.32
C ASP A 132 -0.13 -6.24 -0.94
N ASN A 133 -0.44 -7.20 -0.07
CA ASN A 133 0.46 -8.27 0.37
C ASN A 133 1.82 -7.77 0.92
N VAL A 134 1.80 -6.70 1.72
CA VAL A 134 2.99 -6.14 2.36
C VAL A 134 3.38 -7.02 3.53
N ASN A 135 4.55 -7.67 3.44
CA ASN A 135 5.09 -8.48 4.52
C ASN A 135 5.99 -7.65 5.44
N LEU A 136 5.68 -7.66 6.73
CA LEU A 136 6.41 -6.98 7.79
C LEU A 136 6.73 -7.95 8.93
N PRO A 137 7.90 -7.82 9.58
CA PRO A 137 8.22 -8.53 10.82
C PRO A 137 7.18 -8.29 11.93
N ILE A 138 7.08 -9.20 12.89
CA ILE A 138 6.21 -9.00 14.05
C ILE A 138 6.74 -7.85 14.93
N GLY A 139 5.84 -6.98 15.38
CA GLY A 139 6.08 -5.91 16.34
C GLY A 139 5.70 -4.52 15.82
N LYS A 140 6.38 -3.48 16.32
CA LYS A 140 5.96 -2.08 16.12
C LYS A 140 6.65 -1.45 14.93
N HIS A 141 5.85 -0.83 14.07
CA HIS A 141 6.32 -0.17 12.86
C HIS A 141 5.98 1.31 12.89
N ASN A 142 6.91 2.11 12.36
CA ASN A 142 6.73 3.53 12.14
C ASN A 142 7.06 3.81 10.68
N ILE A 143 6.14 4.42 9.95
CA ILE A 143 6.34 4.84 8.57
C ILE A 143 6.05 6.33 8.49
N THR A 144 6.96 7.09 7.87
CA THR A 144 6.77 8.52 7.60
C THR A 144 6.67 8.72 6.10
N ILE A 145 5.56 9.27 5.65
CA ILE A 145 5.33 9.62 4.25
C ILE A 145 5.48 11.13 4.10
N LYS A 146 6.25 11.55 3.11
CA LYS A 146 6.32 12.95 2.70
C LYS A 146 5.99 13.08 1.22
N ILE A 147 5.26 14.14 0.89
CA ILE A 147 4.87 14.45 -0.49
C ILE A 147 4.77 15.96 -0.67
N LYS A 148 5.03 16.42 -1.90
CA LYS A 148 4.88 17.81 -2.31
C LYS A 148 3.80 17.97 -3.37
N ASP A 149 3.36 19.20 -3.54
CA ASP A 149 2.60 19.62 -4.71
C ASP A 149 3.41 20.52 -5.66
N THR A 150 2.80 20.86 -6.79
CA THR A 150 3.38 21.74 -7.81
C THR A 150 3.74 23.14 -7.30
N LYS A 151 3.22 23.57 -6.15
CA LYS A 151 3.57 24.83 -5.48
C LYS A 151 4.68 24.67 -4.44
N GLN A 152 5.35 23.52 -4.40
CA GLN A 152 6.41 23.18 -3.46
C GLN A 152 5.96 23.17 -1.99
N ARG A 153 4.65 23.03 -1.72
CA ARG A 153 4.15 22.86 -0.36
C ARG A 153 4.37 21.41 0.04
N ILE A 154 4.89 21.18 1.25
CA ILE A 154 5.27 19.85 1.74
C ILE A 154 4.26 19.41 2.78
N SER A 155 3.90 18.13 2.75
CA SER A 155 3.19 17.50 3.87
C SER A 155 3.89 16.22 4.30
N GLU A 156 3.81 15.97 5.60
CA GLU A 156 4.41 14.84 6.27
C GLU A 156 3.35 14.16 7.13
N LYS A 157 3.26 12.84 7.02
CA LYS A 157 2.39 12.01 7.85
C LYS A 157 3.18 10.84 8.41
N LYS A 158 3.26 10.77 9.74
CA LYS A 158 3.74 9.59 10.45
C LYS A 158 2.57 8.65 10.76
N ILE A 159 2.77 7.38 10.48
CA ILE A 159 1.85 6.28 10.78
C ILE A 159 2.58 5.30 11.71
N SER A 160 1.91 4.86 12.76
CA SER A 160 2.45 3.89 13.71
C SER A 160 1.42 2.79 13.91
N PHE A 161 1.84 1.53 13.74
CA PHE A 161 0.98 0.36 13.93
C PHE A 161 1.81 -0.84 14.40
N GLU A 162 1.14 -1.86 14.91
CA GLU A 162 1.77 -3.07 15.45
C GLU A 162 1.26 -4.28 14.69
N VAL A 163 2.18 -5.11 14.21
CA VAL A 163 1.90 -6.41 13.57
C VAL A 163 2.06 -7.48 14.63
N LEU A 164 1.03 -8.28 14.83
CA LEU A 164 0.99 -9.37 15.80
C LEU A 164 1.36 -10.70 15.13
N GLU A 165 1.76 -11.65 15.98
CA GLU A 165 1.90 -13.04 15.58
C GLU A 165 0.53 -13.61 15.21
N SER A 166 0.43 -14.30 14.07
CA SER A 166 -0.80 -14.98 13.69
C SER A 166 -0.95 -16.26 14.51
N ASP A 167 -2.02 -16.34 15.30
CA ASP A 167 -2.44 -17.59 15.97
C ASP A 167 -2.99 -18.57 14.92
N LEU A 168 -2.11 -19.30 14.23
CA LEU A 168 -2.47 -20.40 13.33
C LEU A 168 -2.15 -21.76 13.96
#